data_AF-A0A840YXI0-F1
#
_entry.id   AF-A0A840YXI0-F1
#
_cell.length_a   1.000
_cell.length_b   1.000
_cell.length_c   1.000
_cell.angle_alpha   90.00
_cell.angle_beta   90.00
_cell.angle_gamma   90.00
#
_symmetry.space_group_name_H-M   'P 1'
#
loop_
_entity.id
_entity.type
_entity.pdbx_description
1 polymer ?
#
loop_
_entity_poly.entity_id
_entity_poly.type
_entity_poly.pdbx_seq_one_letter_code
_entity_poly.pdbx_strand_id
1 'polypeptide(L)'
;MADSWKLTLPCTRAEAEALAFDPPGLAALEPPPVLMTSERVEDDPGAWQLEAFFDAEPDAATVAAIRALVPSAAQSDARPERIAEQDWVTLSQAGIEPVHAGRFYVHTSTNKGVAPEGAKSFLIEAGLAFGTGSHDTTGGCLKTLDALKRSGHRFHNIMDVGTGTGLLAFAAMHLWPAASATASDIDPMSITVTRENAVANGVPMGSAPGRLTLAVAAGLDHPMLIRRAPYDLLIANILAGPLIELAPSLCAALAEGGTLILAGLLDRQAATVARAYRRQGLRLAGWIDGEWPTLRFVKRARHGTPRVTRSGPDGSGIAPGFGSW
;
A
#
# COMPACT_ATOMS: atom_id res chain seq x y z
N MET A 1 17.07 -15.53 19.70
CA MET A 1 16.27 -16.39 18.83
C MET A 1 14.92 -16.46 19.48
N ALA A 2 13.97 -15.68 18.99
CA ALA A 2 12.61 -15.64 19.53
C ALA A 2 11.78 -16.63 18.71
N ASP A 3 11.27 -17.68 19.36
CA ASP A 3 10.37 -18.64 18.73
C ASP A 3 8.99 -17.97 18.58
N SER A 4 8.45 -17.87 17.37
CA SER A 4 7.09 -17.36 17.15
C SER A 4 6.04 -18.45 17.34
N TRP A 5 4.84 -18.08 17.74
CA TRP A 5 3.72 -19.00 17.98
C TRP A 5 2.49 -18.57 17.19
N LYS A 6 1.67 -19.55 16.78
CA LYS A 6 0.39 -19.31 16.10
C LYS A 6 -0.75 -20.03 16.78
N LEU A 7 -1.90 -19.37 16.86
CA LEU A 7 -3.17 -19.98 17.21
C LEU A 7 -4.11 -19.91 16.01
N THR A 8 -4.71 -21.03 15.61
CA THR A 8 -5.68 -21.10 14.51
C THR A 8 -7.05 -21.45 15.04
N LEU A 9 -8.08 -20.68 14.68
CA LEU A 9 -9.47 -20.90 15.08
C LEU A 9 -10.40 -20.81 13.85
N PRO A 10 -11.37 -21.71 13.69
CA PRO A 10 -12.39 -21.55 12.66
C PRO A 10 -13.30 -20.36 13.00
N CYS A 11 -13.65 -19.54 12.01
CA CYS A 11 -14.59 -18.46 12.16
C CYS A 11 -15.60 -18.42 11.01
N THR A 12 -16.65 -17.62 11.17
CA THR A 12 -17.56 -17.26 10.08
C THR A 12 -17.02 -16.06 9.32
N ARG A 13 -17.45 -15.89 8.07
CA ARG A 13 -17.14 -14.68 7.29
C ARG A 13 -17.50 -13.38 8.03
N ALA A 14 -18.63 -13.34 8.72
CA ALA A 14 -19.07 -12.15 9.44
C ALA A 14 -18.14 -11.77 10.60
N GLU A 15 -17.64 -12.77 11.34
CA GLU A 15 -16.65 -12.55 12.41
C GLU A 15 -15.29 -12.13 11.81
N ALA A 16 -14.86 -12.75 10.72
CA ALA A 16 -13.65 -12.38 10.01
C ALA A 16 -13.67 -10.92 9.53
N GLU A 17 -14.78 -10.51 8.89
CA GLU A 17 -14.98 -9.15 8.42
C GLU A 17 -15.01 -8.15 9.60
N ALA A 18 -15.61 -8.50 10.74
CA ALA A 18 -15.62 -7.63 11.92
C ALA A 18 -14.22 -7.38 12.49
N LEU A 19 -13.34 -8.40 12.46
CA LEU A 19 -11.97 -8.31 12.94
C LEU A 19 -11.05 -7.50 12.03
N ALA A 20 -11.40 -7.36 10.75
CA ALA A 20 -10.63 -6.58 9.78
C ALA A 20 -10.74 -5.06 9.99
N PHE A 21 -11.74 -4.56 10.74
CA PHE A 21 -12.02 -3.12 10.85
C PHE A 21 -11.72 -2.48 12.20
N ASP A 22 -11.80 -3.21 13.31
CA ASP A 22 -11.41 -2.74 14.65
C ASP A 22 -11.54 -3.91 15.64
N PRO A 23 -10.49 -4.70 15.90
CA PRO A 23 -10.68 -5.93 16.63
C PRO A 23 -10.78 -5.63 18.15
N PRO A 24 -11.95 -5.89 18.79
CA PRO A 24 -12.22 -5.40 20.14
C PRO A 24 -11.28 -6.02 21.17
N GLY A 25 -10.64 -5.21 22.01
CA GLY A 25 -9.91 -5.69 23.19
C GLY A 25 -8.47 -6.16 22.96
N LEU A 26 -7.93 -6.09 21.73
CA LEU A 26 -6.53 -6.44 21.47
C LEU A 26 -5.49 -5.47 22.04
N ALA A 27 -5.87 -4.20 22.21
CA ALA A 27 -5.00 -3.19 22.84
C ALA A 27 -4.66 -3.51 24.31
N ALA A 28 -5.35 -4.47 24.94
CA ALA A 28 -5.08 -4.92 26.30
C ALA A 28 -4.06 -6.08 26.38
N LEU A 29 -3.63 -6.63 25.25
CA LEU A 29 -2.60 -7.67 25.19
C LEU A 29 -1.23 -7.03 24.92
N GLU A 30 -0.21 -7.37 25.70
CA GLU A 30 1.16 -6.89 25.53
C GLU A 30 2.16 -8.05 25.37
N PRO A 31 2.84 -8.19 24.20
CA PRO A 31 2.60 -7.45 22.97
C PRO A 31 1.27 -7.85 22.29
N PRO A 32 0.66 -6.96 21.50
CA PRO A 32 -0.56 -7.29 20.76
C PRO A 32 -0.24 -8.32 19.67
N PRO A 33 -1.03 -9.41 19.54
CA PRO A 33 -0.81 -10.38 18.48
C PRO A 33 -1.18 -9.82 17.11
N VAL A 34 -0.51 -10.32 16.07
CA VAL A 34 -0.92 -10.06 14.69
C VAL A 34 -2.08 -10.99 14.35
N LEU A 35 -3.19 -10.44 13.88
CA LEU A 35 -4.35 -11.23 13.45
C LEU A 35 -4.46 -11.25 11.93
N MET A 36 -4.74 -12.43 11.39
CA MET A 36 -5.03 -12.65 9.99
C MET A 36 -6.30 -13.50 9.87
N THR A 37 -7.19 -13.13 8.96
CA THR A 37 -8.38 -13.94 8.65
C THR A 37 -8.32 -14.38 7.21
N SER A 38 -8.61 -15.66 6.95
CA SER A 38 -8.56 -16.25 5.61
C SER A 38 -9.74 -17.20 5.39
N GLU A 39 -10.12 -17.37 4.12
CA GLU A 39 -11.07 -18.38 3.70
C GLU A 39 -10.34 -19.74 3.56
N ARG A 40 -10.89 -20.80 4.14
CA ARG A 40 -10.37 -22.18 4.06
C ARG A 40 -10.86 -22.92 2.81
N VAL A 41 -12.07 -22.61 2.37
CA VAL A 41 -12.73 -23.20 1.21
C VAL A 41 -13.41 -22.08 0.43
N GLU A 42 -12.99 -21.90 -0.82
CA GLU A 42 -13.52 -20.88 -1.72
C GLU A 42 -15.05 -20.97 -1.84
N ASP A 43 -15.74 -19.83 -1.71
CA ASP A 43 -17.20 -19.67 -1.78
C ASP A 43 -18.01 -20.38 -0.66
N ASP A 44 -17.39 -20.75 0.47
CA ASP A 44 -18.09 -21.25 1.66
C ASP A 44 -18.06 -20.21 2.81
N PRO A 45 -19.17 -19.50 3.08
CA PRO A 45 -19.27 -18.50 4.14
C PRO A 45 -19.01 -19.04 5.55
N GLY A 46 -19.13 -20.37 5.75
CA GLY A 46 -18.89 -21.05 7.02
C GLY A 46 -17.47 -21.60 7.17
N ALA A 47 -16.64 -21.52 6.13
CA ALA A 47 -15.29 -22.07 6.11
C ALA A 47 -14.22 -20.98 6.21
N TRP A 48 -14.34 -20.07 7.18
CA TRP A 48 -13.30 -19.07 7.44
C TRP A 48 -12.43 -19.49 8.63
N GLN A 49 -11.26 -18.87 8.76
CA GLN A 49 -10.40 -19.03 9.91
C GLN A 49 -9.74 -17.72 10.34
N LEU A 50 -9.47 -17.64 11.64
CA LEU A 50 -8.64 -16.64 12.29
C LEU A 50 -7.30 -17.29 12.67
N GLU A 51 -6.21 -16.64 12.29
CA GLU A 51 -4.85 -16.96 12.70
C GLU A 51 -4.31 -15.79 13.54
N ALA A 52 -3.88 -16.08 14.77
CA ALA A 52 -3.25 -15.12 15.68
C ALA A 52 -1.79 -15.49 15.90
N PHE A 53 -0.88 -14.54 15.71
CA PHE A 53 0.57 -14.73 15.82
C PHE A 53 1.13 -14.00 17.04
N PHE A 54 2.06 -14.66 17.75
CA PHE A 54 2.65 -14.20 19.00
C PHE A 54 4.18 -14.35 18.98
N ASP A 55 4.87 -13.44 19.67
CA ASP A 55 6.34 -13.49 19.84
C ASP A 55 6.79 -14.50 20.92
N ALA A 56 5.84 -15.03 21.69
CA ALA A 56 6.03 -16.03 22.73
C ALA A 56 4.79 -16.93 22.82
N GLU A 57 4.90 -18.07 23.50
CA GLU A 57 3.76 -18.97 23.71
C GLU A 57 2.63 -18.22 24.44
N PRO A 58 1.43 -18.10 23.85
CA PRO A 58 0.33 -17.38 24.49
C PRO A 58 -0.18 -18.17 25.69
N ASP A 59 -0.41 -17.47 26.79
CA ASP A 59 -1.00 -18.06 27.99
C ASP A 59 -2.50 -18.36 27.81
N ALA A 60 -3.09 -19.08 28.76
CA ALA A 60 -4.49 -19.46 28.71
C ALA A 60 -5.45 -18.26 28.65
N ALA A 61 -5.07 -17.13 29.26
CA ALA A 61 -5.86 -15.91 29.24
C ALA A 61 -5.88 -15.27 27.84
N THR A 62 -4.72 -15.24 27.18
CA THR A 62 -4.54 -14.75 25.81
C THR A 62 -5.28 -15.62 24.82
N VAL A 63 -5.17 -16.95 24.94
CA VAL A 63 -5.94 -17.89 24.10
C VAL A 63 -7.45 -17.70 24.28
N ALA A 64 -7.91 -17.49 25.51
CA ALA A 64 -9.33 -17.21 25.79
C ALA A 64 -9.79 -15.87 25.18
N ALA A 65 -8.95 -14.83 25.25
CA ALA A 65 -9.24 -13.52 24.66
C ALA A 65 -9.36 -13.62 23.13
N ILE A 66 -8.44 -14.32 22.46
CA ILE A 66 -8.53 -14.53 21.00
C ILE A 66 -9.74 -15.38 20.63
N ARG A 67 -10.08 -16.41 21.42
CA ARG A 67 -11.29 -17.20 21.19
C ARG A 67 -12.57 -16.37 21.33
N ALA A 68 -12.60 -15.39 22.23
CA ALA A 68 -13.76 -14.52 22.41
C ALA A 68 -14.06 -13.64 21.18
N LEU A 69 -13.06 -13.42 20.31
CA LEU A 69 -13.22 -12.70 19.04
C LEU A 69 -14.01 -13.49 18.00
N VAL A 70 -14.05 -14.82 18.13
CA VAL A 70 -14.71 -15.74 17.18
C VAL A 70 -15.62 -16.72 17.93
N PRO A 71 -16.80 -16.29 18.41
CA PRO A 71 -17.75 -17.13 19.12
C PRO A 71 -18.10 -18.45 18.42
N SER A 72 -18.07 -18.51 17.09
CA SER A 72 -18.27 -19.76 16.33
C SER A 72 -17.25 -20.85 16.68
N ALA A 73 -16.06 -20.45 17.14
CA ALA A 73 -14.98 -21.34 17.53
C ALA A 73 -15.13 -21.87 18.97
N ALA A 74 -16.21 -21.61 19.69
CA ALA A 74 -16.33 -21.93 21.12
C ALA A 74 -16.05 -23.41 21.46
N GLN A 75 -16.37 -24.33 20.54
CA GLN A 75 -16.16 -25.78 20.71
C GLN A 75 -14.92 -26.32 19.98
N SER A 76 -14.15 -25.47 19.28
CA SER A 76 -12.96 -25.92 18.57
C SER A 76 -11.79 -26.14 19.51
N ASP A 77 -10.92 -27.09 19.17
CA ASP A 77 -9.63 -27.19 19.84
C ASP A 77 -8.80 -25.93 19.51
N ALA A 78 -8.21 -25.28 20.52
CA ALA A 78 -7.41 -24.07 20.37
C ALA A 78 -6.04 -24.36 20.95
N ARG A 79 -5.15 -24.87 20.12
CA ARG A 79 -3.79 -25.20 20.51
C ARG A 79 -2.84 -24.20 19.87
N PRO A 80 -2.08 -23.44 20.66
CA PRO A 80 -0.94 -22.70 20.14
C PRO A 80 0.10 -23.68 19.58
N GLU A 81 0.58 -23.39 18.39
CA GLU A 81 1.60 -24.15 17.69
C GLU A 81 2.85 -23.30 17.51
N ARG A 82 4.02 -23.87 17.79
CA ARG A 82 5.31 -23.19 17.60
C ARG A 82 5.66 -23.15 16.12
N ILE A 83 5.99 -21.97 15.61
CA ILE A 83 6.48 -21.75 14.24
C ILE A 83 7.99 -21.54 14.29
N ALA A 84 8.73 -22.35 13.54
CA ALA A 84 10.15 -22.10 13.32
C ALA A 84 10.31 -20.82 12.47
N GLU A 85 11.27 -19.96 12.80
CA GLU A 85 11.54 -18.66 12.12
C GLU A 85 11.65 -18.78 10.58
N GLN A 86 12.01 -19.97 10.07
CA GLN A 86 12.11 -20.27 8.63
C GLN A 86 10.77 -20.56 7.94
N ASP A 87 9.71 -20.89 8.68
CA ASP A 87 8.43 -21.33 8.11
C ASP A 87 7.41 -20.20 7.96
N TRP A 88 7.52 -19.08 8.65
CA TRP A 88 6.50 -18.02 8.56
C TRP A 88 6.57 -17.22 7.26
N VAL A 89 7.77 -16.88 6.81
CA VAL A 89 8.01 -16.27 5.49
C VAL A 89 7.68 -17.28 4.38
N THR A 90 7.93 -18.56 4.60
CA THR A 90 7.72 -19.62 3.59
C THR A 90 6.25 -20.04 3.47
N LEU A 91 5.51 -20.13 4.59
CA LEU A 91 4.10 -20.54 4.62
C LEU A 91 3.15 -19.46 4.10
N SER A 92 3.44 -18.17 4.32
CA SER A 92 2.67 -17.06 3.74
C SER A 92 2.92 -16.87 2.24
N GLN A 93 4.07 -17.34 1.74
CA GLN A 93 4.45 -17.32 0.32
C GLN A 93 3.99 -18.56 -0.46
N ALA A 94 3.65 -19.65 0.22
CA ALA A 94 3.23 -20.91 -0.38
C ALA A 94 1.81 -20.79 -0.97
N GLY A 95 1.72 -20.29 -2.19
CA GLY A 95 0.45 -20.18 -2.94
C GLY A 95 0.26 -18.88 -3.71
N ILE A 96 1.21 -17.95 -3.65
CA ILE A 96 1.11 -16.70 -4.41
C ILE A 96 1.48 -16.98 -5.87
N GLU A 97 0.52 -16.86 -6.78
CA GLU A 97 0.76 -16.88 -8.22
C GLU A 97 1.41 -15.55 -8.68
N PRO A 98 2.26 -15.57 -9.72
CA PRO A 98 2.76 -14.34 -10.35
C PRO A 98 1.64 -13.42 -10.82
N VAL A 99 1.81 -12.12 -10.60
CA VAL A 99 0.84 -11.11 -11.05
C VAL A 99 1.18 -10.65 -12.45
N HIS A 100 0.25 -10.82 -13.39
CA HIS A 100 0.32 -10.22 -14.71
C HIS A 100 -0.65 -9.03 -14.82
N ALA A 101 -0.12 -7.81 -14.91
CA ALA A 101 -0.89 -6.57 -14.95
C ALA A 101 -0.43 -5.63 -16.06
N GLY A 102 -1.22 -5.52 -17.13
CA GLY A 102 -0.85 -4.72 -18.30
C GLY A 102 0.38 -5.31 -18.99
N ARG A 103 1.48 -4.55 -19.03
CA ARG A 103 2.77 -5.03 -19.58
C ARG A 103 3.71 -5.60 -18.52
N PHE A 104 3.28 -5.65 -17.26
CA PHE A 104 4.14 -5.97 -16.14
C PHE A 104 3.85 -7.38 -15.64
N TYR A 105 4.91 -8.12 -15.38
CA TYR A 105 4.87 -9.45 -14.80
C TYR A 105 5.66 -9.44 -13.50
N VAL A 106 5.00 -9.66 -12.38
CA VAL A 106 5.59 -9.53 -11.04
C VAL A 106 5.63 -10.91 -10.40
N HIS A 107 6.79 -11.29 -9.90
CA HIS A 107 7.01 -12.59 -9.30
C HIS A 107 8.02 -12.53 -8.15
N THR A 108 8.03 -13.54 -7.30
CA THR A 108 9.05 -13.79 -6.28
C THR A 108 10.15 -14.70 -6.84
N SER A 109 11.19 -14.96 -6.04
CA SER A 109 12.23 -15.94 -6.40
C SER A 109 11.66 -17.36 -6.53
N THR A 110 10.59 -17.67 -5.80
CA THR A 110 10.02 -19.01 -5.65
C THR A 110 8.87 -19.31 -6.61
N ASN A 111 8.17 -18.29 -7.13
CA ASN A 111 6.97 -18.48 -7.94
C ASN A 111 7.10 -18.05 -9.42
N LYS A 112 8.31 -17.72 -9.91
CA LYS A 112 8.55 -17.04 -11.20
C LYS A 112 7.66 -17.45 -12.38
N GLY A 113 7.29 -18.72 -12.52
CA GLY A 113 6.46 -19.20 -13.62
C GLY A 113 7.06 -18.86 -14.99
N VAL A 114 6.21 -18.72 -16.01
CA VAL A 114 6.62 -18.32 -17.36
C VAL A 114 6.11 -16.91 -17.63
N ALA A 115 7.02 -15.94 -17.72
CA ALA A 115 6.68 -14.56 -18.04
C ALA A 115 6.12 -14.47 -19.48
N PRO A 116 4.97 -13.79 -19.69
CA PRO A 116 4.42 -13.56 -21.03
C PRO A 116 5.41 -12.83 -21.95
N GLU A 117 5.35 -13.13 -23.25
CA GLU A 117 6.21 -12.51 -24.24
C GLU A 117 6.05 -10.97 -24.26
N GLY A 118 7.16 -10.25 -24.22
CA GLY A 118 7.18 -8.78 -24.22
C GLY A 118 6.82 -8.12 -22.88
N ALA A 119 6.47 -8.89 -21.84
CA ALA A 119 6.22 -8.33 -20.52
C ALA A 119 7.53 -7.91 -19.82
N LYS A 120 7.48 -6.80 -19.09
CA LYS A 120 8.55 -6.40 -18.18
C LYS A 120 8.41 -7.19 -16.88
N SER A 121 9.34 -8.11 -16.64
CA SER A 121 9.45 -8.86 -15.40
C SER A 121 10.05 -8.01 -14.27
N PHE A 122 9.44 -8.09 -13.09
CA PHE A 122 9.96 -7.58 -11.83
C PHE A 122 10.01 -8.71 -10.79
N LEU A 123 11.17 -8.88 -10.17
CA LEU A 123 11.37 -9.76 -9.02
C LEU A 123 11.14 -8.97 -7.74
N ILE A 124 10.05 -9.25 -7.03
CA ILE A 124 9.72 -8.62 -5.76
C ILE A 124 9.55 -9.74 -4.75
N GLU A 125 10.48 -9.83 -3.79
CA GLU A 125 10.33 -10.84 -2.74
C GLU A 125 9.11 -10.51 -1.88
N ALA A 126 8.30 -11.52 -1.62
CA ALA A 126 7.11 -11.42 -0.80
C ALA A 126 7.51 -11.30 0.68
N GLY A 127 7.94 -10.12 1.10
CA GLY A 127 7.98 -9.77 2.52
C GLY A 127 6.56 -9.53 3.07
N LEU A 128 6.48 -9.38 4.39
CA LEU A 128 5.30 -9.22 5.27
C LEU A 128 4.12 -8.32 4.85
N ALA A 129 4.21 -7.63 3.72
CA ALA A 129 3.27 -6.61 3.27
C ALA A 129 2.30 -7.07 2.16
N PHE A 130 2.35 -8.33 1.73
CA PHE A 130 1.46 -8.85 0.68
C PHE A 130 0.29 -9.64 1.28
N GLY A 131 -0.81 -8.94 1.57
CA GLY A 131 -2.12 -9.57 1.77
C GLY A 131 -2.80 -9.88 0.43
N THR A 132 -3.86 -10.67 0.45
CA THR A 132 -4.64 -11.07 -0.75
C THR A 132 -5.18 -9.86 -1.55
N GLY A 133 -5.51 -8.74 -0.88
CA GLY A 133 -5.89 -7.47 -1.54
C GLY A 133 -4.73 -6.64 -2.13
N SER A 134 -3.47 -6.96 -1.81
CA SER A 134 -2.31 -6.26 -2.35
C SER A 134 -2.12 -6.53 -3.86
N HIS A 135 -2.57 -7.69 -4.34
CA HIS A 135 -2.48 -8.06 -5.76
C HIS A 135 -3.40 -7.22 -6.65
N ASP A 136 -4.66 -7.02 -6.25
CA ASP A 136 -5.62 -6.25 -7.03
C ASP A 136 -5.34 -4.74 -7.00
N THR A 137 -5.01 -4.20 -5.82
CA THR A 137 -4.68 -2.78 -5.67
C THR A 137 -3.42 -2.40 -6.46
N THR A 138 -2.36 -3.21 -6.34
CA THR A 138 -1.12 -3.02 -7.10
C THR A 138 -1.35 -3.24 -8.59
N GLY A 139 -2.10 -4.29 -8.96
CA GLY A 139 -2.44 -4.60 -10.34
C GLY A 139 -3.21 -3.47 -11.02
N GLY A 140 -4.13 -2.81 -10.33
CA GLY A 140 -4.87 -1.65 -10.82
C GLY A 140 -3.96 -0.44 -11.07
N CYS A 141 -3.00 -0.15 -10.18
CA CYS A 141 -1.96 0.86 -10.40
C CYS A 141 -1.10 0.54 -11.63
N LEU A 142 -0.60 -0.69 -11.75
CA LEU A 142 0.21 -1.15 -12.89
C LEU A 142 -0.54 -1.03 -14.23
N LYS A 143 -1.81 -1.45 -14.26
CA LYS A 143 -2.70 -1.30 -15.43
C LYS A 143 -2.89 0.18 -15.79
N THR A 144 -3.05 1.05 -14.78
CA THR A 144 -3.21 2.50 -14.99
C THR A 144 -1.93 3.14 -15.55
N LEU A 145 -0.76 2.77 -15.03
CA LEU A 145 0.54 3.24 -15.53
C LEU A 145 0.78 2.81 -16.99
N ASP A 146 0.51 1.54 -17.31
CA ASP A 146 0.59 1.05 -18.68
C ASP A 146 -0.36 1.81 -19.63
N ALA A 147 -1.61 2.01 -19.23
CA ALA A 147 -2.58 2.76 -20.01
C ALA A 147 -2.12 4.20 -20.27
N LEU A 148 -1.60 4.89 -19.25
CA LEU A 148 -1.05 6.25 -19.39
C LEU A 148 0.09 6.30 -20.40
N LYS A 149 1.03 5.34 -20.34
CA LYS A 149 2.12 5.23 -21.31
C LYS A 149 1.61 4.98 -22.73
N ARG A 150 0.66 4.06 -22.92
CA ARG A 150 0.05 3.76 -24.22
C ARG A 150 -0.68 4.96 -24.80
N SER A 151 -1.30 5.78 -23.96
CA SER A 151 -1.93 7.04 -24.37
C SER A 151 -0.95 8.19 -24.61
N GLY A 152 0.36 7.93 -24.59
CA GLY A 152 1.39 8.92 -24.94
C GLY A 152 1.78 9.89 -23.82
N HIS A 153 1.32 9.69 -22.58
CA HIS A 153 1.71 10.55 -21.47
C HIS A 153 3.22 10.48 -21.21
N ARG A 154 3.80 11.62 -20.86
CA ARG A 154 5.20 11.73 -20.45
C ARG A 154 5.27 12.41 -19.09
N PHE A 155 5.94 11.73 -18.17
CA PHE A 155 6.21 12.24 -16.84
C PHE A 155 7.71 12.40 -16.68
N HIS A 156 8.10 13.45 -15.96
CA HIS A 156 9.49 13.86 -15.75
C HIS A 156 9.84 13.89 -14.27
N ASN A 157 8.85 14.00 -13.38
CA ASN A 157 9.04 14.06 -11.94
C ASN A 157 7.97 13.24 -11.22
N ILE A 158 8.36 12.04 -10.83
CA ILE A 158 7.46 10.99 -10.35
C ILE A 158 7.68 10.79 -8.85
N MET A 159 6.58 10.65 -8.12
CA MET A 159 6.59 10.34 -6.70
C MET A 159 5.68 9.16 -6.38
N ASP A 160 6.22 8.20 -5.61
CA ASP A 160 5.50 7.05 -5.05
C ASP A 160 5.45 7.16 -3.52
N VAL A 161 4.26 7.33 -2.96
CA VAL A 161 4.02 7.55 -1.53
C VAL A 161 3.48 6.28 -0.90
N GLY A 162 4.14 5.79 0.16
CA GLY A 162 3.87 4.48 0.73
C GLY A 162 4.37 3.38 -0.21
N THR A 163 5.65 3.46 -0.59
CA THR A 163 6.22 2.65 -1.67
C THR A 163 6.31 1.16 -1.32
N GLY A 164 6.34 0.81 -0.03
CA GLY A 164 6.45 -0.57 0.44
C GLY A 164 7.62 -1.31 -0.20
N THR A 165 7.31 -2.14 -1.20
CA THR A 165 8.31 -2.94 -1.92
C THR A 165 9.06 -2.20 -3.04
N GLY A 166 8.61 -0.99 -3.41
CA GLY A 166 9.21 -0.20 -4.48
C GLY A 166 8.63 -0.43 -5.88
N LEU A 167 7.75 -1.43 -6.03
CA LEU A 167 7.30 -1.93 -7.33
C LEU A 167 6.67 -0.85 -8.23
N LEU A 168 5.82 0.02 -7.69
CA LEU A 168 5.14 1.06 -8.49
C LEU A 168 6.14 2.13 -8.97
N ALA A 169 7.11 2.51 -8.14
CA ALA A 169 8.22 3.36 -8.54
C ALA A 169 9.06 2.71 -9.67
N PHE A 170 9.37 1.41 -9.57
CA PHE A 170 10.15 0.70 -10.60
C PHE A 170 9.39 0.60 -11.93
N ALA A 171 8.09 0.29 -11.87
CA ALA A 171 7.22 0.25 -13.03
C ALA A 171 7.15 1.62 -13.71
N ALA A 172 7.00 2.70 -12.95
CA ALA A 172 6.99 4.06 -13.47
C ALA A 172 8.34 4.43 -14.12
N MET A 173 9.47 4.11 -13.47
CA MET A 173 10.81 4.34 -14.04
C MET A 173 11.04 3.55 -15.32
N HIS A 174 10.55 2.31 -15.40
CA HIS A 174 10.63 1.53 -16.64
C HIS A 174 9.88 2.21 -17.79
N LEU A 175 8.70 2.79 -17.52
CA LEU A 175 7.92 3.51 -18.52
C LEU A 175 8.54 4.86 -18.90
N TRP A 176 9.15 5.56 -17.94
CA TRP A 176 9.75 6.89 -18.14
C TRP A 176 11.19 6.91 -17.61
N PRO A 177 12.15 6.29 -18.32
CA PRO A 177 13.52 6.06 -17.82
C PRO A 177 14.36 7.33 -17.66
N ALA A 178 13.91 8.46 -18.19
CA ALA A 178 14.56 9.76 -18.01
C ALA A 178 13.94 10.59 -16.88
N ALA A 179 12.87 10.11 -16.23
CA ALA A 179 12.21 10.84 -15.17
C ALA A 179 13.05 10.87 -13.90
N SER A 180 12.98 11.98 -13.16
CA SER A 180 13.39 12.01 -11.77
C SER A 180 12.35 11.25 -10.95
N ALA A 181 12.74 10.17 -10.27
CA ALA A 181 11.83 9.37 -9.47
C ALA A 181 12.14 9.52 -7.98
N THR A 182 11.11 9.54 -7.16
CA THR A 182 11.22 9.55 -5.71
C THR A 182 10.20 8.60 -5.12
N ALA A 183 10.60 7.86 -4.10
CA ALA A 183 9.71 6.97 -3.37
C ALA A 183 9.91 7.20 -1.87
N SER A 184 8.80 7.20 -1.12
CA SER A 184 8.85 7.31 0.33
C SER A 184 7.95 6.32 1.02
N ASP A 185 8.31 6.01 2.25
CA ASP A 185 7.48 5.24 3.18
C ASP A 185 7.67 5.79 4.59
N ILE A 186 6.65 5.64 5.45
CA ILE A 186 6.77 6.00 6.86
C ILE A 186 7.65 4.98 7.60
N ASP A 187 7.66 3.74 7.12
CA ASP A 187 8.43 2.65 7.71
C ASP A 187 9.86 2.59 7.12
N PRO A 188 10.92 2.74 7.94
CA PRO A 188 12.30 2.55 7.51
C PRO A 188 12.59 1.16 6.93
N MET A 189 11.90 0.11 7.40
CA MET A 189 12.07 -1.25 6.87
C MET A 189 11.64 -1.34 5.41
N SER A 190 10.51 -0.72 5.06
CA SER A 190 10.04 -0.61 3.67
C SER A 190 11.06 0.06 2.74
N ILE A 191 11.80 1.07 3.24
CA ILE A 191 12.89 1.70 2.47
C ILE A 191 14.09 0.76 2.27
N THR A 192 14.39 -0.09 3.25
CA THR A 192 15.42 -1.14 3.12
C THR A 192 14.99 -2.18 2.08
N VAL A 193 13.77 -2.69 2.17
CA VAL A 193 13.18 -3.65 1.22
C VAL A 193 13.15 -3.07 -0.20
N THR A 194 12.73 -1.82 -0.36
CA THR A 194 12.74 -1.13 -1.66
C THR A 194 14.15 -1.05 -2.25
N ARG A 195 15.19 -0.82 -1.42
CA ARG A 195 16.57 -0.78 -1.89
C ARG A 195 17.06 -2.15 -2.37
N GLU A 196 16.71 -3.21 -1.65
CA GLU A 196 17.05 -4.59 -2.02
C GLU A 196 16.35 -5.00 -3.33
N ASN A 197 15.06 -4.72 -3.44
CA ASN A 197 14.32 -4.97 -4.67
C ASN A 197 14.83 -4.10 -5.83
N ALA A 198 15.27 -2.87 -5.59
CA ALA A 198 15.89 -2.05 -6.63
C ALA A 198 17.15 -2.71 -7.18
N VAL A 199 18.00 -3.28 -6.32
CA VAL A 199 19.19 -4.05 -6.74
C VAL A 199 18.76 -5.28 -7.55
N ALA A 200 17.80 -6.07 -7.05
CA ALA A 200 17.31 -7.27 -7.73
C ALA A 200 16.74 -6.98 -9.14
N ASN A 201 16.20 -5.77 -9.35
CA ASN A 201 15.59 -5.36 -10.61
C ASN A 201 16.47 -4.45 -11.48
N GLY A 202 17.71 -4.17 -11.07
CA GLY A 202 18.63 -3.29 -11.79
C GLY A 202 18.17 -1.84 -11.86
N VAL A 203 17.44 -1.36 -10.85
CA VAL A 203 16.95 0.02 -10.76
C VAL A 203 18.07 0.90 -10.18
N PRO A 204 18.55 1.92 -10.93
CA PRO A 204 19.65 2.75 -10.46
C PRO A 204 19.18 3.72 -9.37
N MET A 205 19.90 3.74 -8.24
CA MET A 205 19.60 4.60 -7.09
C MET A 205 20.34 5.93 -7.15
N GLY A 206 19.71 7.04 -6.79
CA GLY A 206 20.34 8.37 -6.72
C GLY A 206 19.39 9.52 -7.03
N SER A 207 19.90 10.75 -6.98
CA SER A 207 19.08 11.98 -7.08
C SER A 207 18.96 12.56 -8.49
N ALA A 208 19.73 12.04 -9.45
CA ALA A 208 19.75 12.49 -10.84
C ALA A 208 18.57 11.91 -11.65
N PRO A 209 18.21 12.51 -12.80
CA PRO A 209 17.21 11.96 -13.71
C PRO A 209 17.53 10.51 -14.11
N GLY A 210 16.50 9.68 -14.19
CA GLY A 210 16.62 8.25 -14.44
C GLY A 210 17.07 7.41 -13.25
N ARG A 211 17.15 8.00 -12.05
CA ARG A 211 17.50 7.30 -10.79
C ARG A 211 16.41 7.47 -9.74
N LEU A 212 16.33 6.49 -8.84
CA LEU A 212 15.38 6.47 -7.72
C LEU A 212 16.00 7.08 -6.46
N THR A 213 15.34 8.11 -5.92
CA THR A 213 15.64 8.66 -4.59
C THR A 213 14.67 8.07 -3.56
N LEU A 214 15.17 7.66 -2.39
CA LEU A 214 14.34 7.16 -1.29
C LEU A 214 14.34 8.12 -0.11
N ALA A 215 13.22 8.17 0.62
CA ALA A 215 13.13 8.85 1.90
C ALA A 215 12.20 8.12 2.86
N VAL A 216 12.56 8.12 4.15
CA VAL A 216 11.61 7.79 5.21
C VAL A 216 10.80 9.05 5.51
N ALA A 217 9.49 9.00 5.31
CA ALA A 217 8.59 10.14 5.49
C ALA A 217 7.14 9.71 5.70
N ALA A 218 6.45 10.36 6.64
CA ALA A 218 5.00 10.28 6.74
C ALA A 218 4.36 11.15 5.64
N GLY A 219 3.91 10.52 4.55
CA GLY A 219 3.38 11.23 3.39
C GLY A 219 4.45 12.09 2.71
N LEU A 220 4.28 13.42 2.74
CA LEU A 220 5.21 14.40 2.15
C LEU A 220 6.00 15.20 3.21
N ASP A 221 5.92 14.83 4.48
CA ASP A 221 6.61 15.54 5.57
C ASP A 221 8.12 15.21 5.59
N HIS A 222 8.83 15.70 4.57
CA HIS A 222 10.28 15.58 4.49
C HIS A 222 10.84 16.68 3.57
N PRO A 223 11.86 17.45 4.00
CA PRO A 223 12.36 18.62 3.24
C PRO A 223 12.77 18.31 1.80
N MET A 224 13.33 17.12 1.55
CA MET A 224 13.72 16.70 0.20
C MET A 224 12.50 16.48 -0.71
N LEU A 225 11.39 15.95 -0.19
CA LEU A 225 10.16 15.73 -0.96
C LEU A 225 9.53 17.07 -1.34
N ILE A 226 9.42 17.97 -0.37
CA ILE A 226 8.89 19.32 -0.57
C ILE A 226 9.72 20.08 -1.62
N ARG A 227 11.06 20.00 -1.55
CA ARG A 227 11.96 20.67 -2.51
C ARG A 227 11.91 20.10 -3.93
N ARG A 228 11.49 18.84 -4.09
CA ARG A 228 11.38 18.18 -5.40
C ARG A 228 10.01 18.36 -6.03
N ALA A 229 9.02 18.84 -5.28
CA ALA A 229 7.74 19.26 -5.84
C ALA A 229 7.92 20.48 -6.80
N PRO A 230 7.05 20.67 -7.79
CA PRO A 230 5.86 19.86 -8.06
C PRO A 230 6.15 18.57 -8.85
N TYR A 231 5.39 17.52 -8.56
CA TYR A 231 5.44 16.23 -9.25
C TYR A 231 4.40 16.19 -10.38
N ASP A 232 4.76 15.66 -11.56
CA ASP A 232 3.79 15.51 -12.67
C ASP A 232 3.08 14.16 -12.66
N LEU A 233 3.60 13.18 -11.90
CA LEU A 233 2.92 11.95 -11.52
C LEU A 233 3.11 11.67 -10.02
N LEU A 234 2.00 11.48 -9.31
CA LEU A 234 1.96 10.95 -7.94
C LEU A 234 1.23 9.62 -7.93
N ILE A 235 1.75 8.66 -7.18
CA ILE A 235 1.16 7.34 -6.95
C ILE A 235 1.07 7.15 -5.43
N ALA A 236 -0.06 6.66 -4.95
CA ALA A 236 -0.23 6.27 -3.55
C ALA A 236 -1.13 5.03 -3.47
N ASN A 237 -0.53 3.89 -3.14
CA ASN A 237 -1.25 2.64 -2.87
C ASN A 237 -1.23 2.36 -1.38
N ILE A 238 -2.07 3.08 -0.62
CA ILE A 238 -2.10 3.05 0.84
C ILE A 238 -3.55 3.09 1.32
N LEU A 239 -3.76 2.86 2.62
CA LEU A 239 -5.09 2.80 3.22
C LEU A 239 -5.93 4.07 2.99
N ALA A 240 -7.24 3.89 2.87
CA ALA A 240 -8.20 4.96 2.57
C ALA A 240 -8.21 6.13 3.57
N GLY A 241 -8.01 5.86 4.87
CA GLY A 241 -7.93 6.89 5.92
C GLY A 241 -6.76 7.84 5.67
N PRO A 242 -5.52 7.34 5.65
CA PRO A 242 -4.34 8.11 5.27
C PRO A 242 -4.48 8.85 3.92
N LEU A 243 -5.10 8.25 2.90
CA LEU A 243 -5.34 8.94 1.62
C LEU A 243 -6.20 10.21 1.79
N ILE A 244 -7.24 10.15 2.62
CA ILE A 244 -8.13 11.29 2.87
C ILE A 244 -7.37 12.39 3.63
N GLU A 245 -6.58 12.02 4.63
CA GLU A 245 -5.78 12.95 5.44
C GLU A 245 -4.69 13.63 4.61
N LEU A 246 -4.02 12.89 3.73
CA LEU A 246 -2.96 13.38 2.87
C LEU A 246 -3.47 14.15 1.63
N ALA A 247 -4.78 14.18 1.38
CA ALA A 247 -5.33 14.83 0.18
C ALA A 247 -4.86 16.28 0.00
N PRO A 248 -4.84 17.17 1.02
CA PRO A 248 -4.36 18.54 0.85
C PRO A 248 -2.89 18.62 0.42
N SER A 249 -2.00 17.87 1.08
CA SER A 249 -0.55 17.93 0.81
C SER A 249 -0.20 17.30 -0.54
N LEU A 250 -0.78 16.14 -0.88
CA LEU A 250 -0.58 15.50 -2.18
C LEU A 250 -1.09 16.37 -3.33
N CYS A 251 -2.25 17.01 -3.16
CA CYS A 251 -2.79 17.92 -4.19
C CYS A 251 -1.97 19.19 -4.33
N ALA A 252 -1.39 19.72 -3.24
CA ALA A 252 -0.50 20.87 -3.29
C ALA A 252 0.80 20.55 -4.03
N ALA A 253 1.40 19.38 -3.77
CA ALA A 253 2.64 18.93 -4.41
C ALA A 253 2.48 18.45 -5.86
N LEU A 254 1.25 18.20 -6.32
CA LEU A 254 0.98 17.82 -7.70
C LEU A 254 1.08 19.03 -8.64
N ALA A 255 1.79 18.89 -9.76
CA ALA A 255 1.89 19.91 -10.81
C ALA A 255 0.53 20.19 -11.45
N GLU A 256 0.36 21.39 -12.01
CA GLU A 256 -0.79 21.65 -12.88
C GLU A 256 -0.77 20.71 -14.09
N GLY A 257 -1.93 20.13 -14.42
CA GLY A 257 -2.00 19.06 -15.42
C GLY A 257 -1.44 17.71 -14.94
N GLY A 258 -0.86 17.64 -13.74
CA GLY A 258 -0.29 16.44 -13.17
C GLY A 258 -1.34 15.35 -12.89
N THR A 259 -0.89 14.10 -12.90
CA THR A 259 -1.71 12.92 -12.67
C THR A 259 -1.48 12.36 -11.27
N LEU A 260 -2.55 11.94 -10.61
CA LEU A 260 -2.50 11.24 -9.32
C LEU A 260 -3.22 9.89 -9.45
N ILE A 261 -2.58 8.82 -9.02
CA ILE A 261 -3.13 7.46 -8.98
C ILE A 261 -3.26 7.04 -7.52
N LEU A 262 -4.45 6.62 -7.11
CA LEU A 262 -4.76 6.17 -5.77
C LEU A 262 -5.31 4.73 -5.79
N ALA A 263 -4.79 3.88 -4.94
CA ALA A 263 -5.27 2.51 -4.67
C ALA A 263 -5.07 2.19 -3.18
N GLY A 264 -5.37 0.96 -2.75
CA GLY A 264 -5.28 0.57 -1.32
C GLY A 264 -6.56 0.85 -0.54
N LEU A 265 -7.68 0.99 -1.26
CA LEU A 265 -9.01 1.26 -0.72
C LEU A 265 -10.01 0.21 -1.18
N LEU A 266 -11.05 0.02 -0.38
CA LEU A 266 -12.18 -0.84 -0.71
C LEU A 266 -13.20 -0.09 -1.56
N ASP A 267 -14.01 -0.80 -2.35
CA ASP A 267 -15.07 -0.21 -3.20
C ASP A 267 -15.98 0.75 -2.42
N ARG A 268 -16.46 0.31 -1.25
CA ARG A 268 -17.29 1.13 -0.35
C ARG A 268 -16.63 2.43 0.14
N GLN A 269 -15.29 2.51 0.13
CA GLN A 269 -14.53 3.68 0.53
C GLN A 269 -14.23 4.63 -0.64
N ALA A 270 -14.33 4.16 -1.89
CA ALA A 270 -13.87 4.87 -3.07
C ALA A 270 -14.56 6.20 -3.31
N ALA A 271 -15.88 6.27 -3.09
CA ALA A 271 -16.63 7.52 -3.22
C ALA A 271 -16.18 8.57 -2.18
N THR A 272 -15.86 8.14 -0.96
CA THR A 272 -15.38 9.02 0.12
C THR A 272 -13.99 9.56 -0.18
N VAL A 273 -13.06 8.69 -0.59
CA VAL A 273 -11.71 9.09 -1.03
C VAL A 273 -11.82 10.05 -2.21
N ALA A 274 -12.61 9.72 -3.23
CA ALA A 274 -12.74 10.57 -4.42
C ALA A 274 -13.30 11.97 -4.09
N ARG A 275 -14.21 12.07 -3.12
CA ARG A 275 -14.74 13.35 -2.64
C ARG A 275 -13.66 14.19 -1.96
N ALA A 276 -12.75 13.60 -1.19
CA ALA A 276 -11.65 14.31 -0.54
C ALA A 276 -10.75 15.01 -1.58
N TYR A 277 -10.33 14.30 -2.63
CA TYR A 277 -9.49 14.86 -3.70
C TYR A 277 -10.24 15.84 -4.60
N ARG A 278 -11.54 15.62 -4.86
CA ARG A 278 -12.39 16.60 -5.57
C ARG A 278 -12.50 17.93 -4.82
N ARG A 279 -12.59 17.91 -3.49
CA ARG A 279 -12.60 19.13 -2.66
C ARG A 279 -11.29 19.92 -2.77
N GLN A 280 -10.17 19.25 -3.05
CA GLN A 280 -8.88 19.88 -3.34
C GLN A 280 -8.74 20.38 -4.79
N GLY A 281 -9.80 20.26 -5.61
CA GLY A 281 -9.83 20.77 -6.98
C GLY A 281 -9.34 19.79 -8.05
N LEU A 282 -9.08 18.53 -7.71
CA LEU A 282 -8.73 17.50 -8.68
C LEU A 282 -9.98 16.98 -9.41
N ARG A 283 -9.81 16.63 -10.68
CA ARG A 283 -10.85 15.99 -11.49
C ARG A 283 -10.59 14.50 -11.56
N LEU A 284 -11.57 13.69 -11.20
CA LEU A 284 -11.54 12.25 -11.44
C LEU A 284 -11.53 11.99 -12.96
N ALA A 285 -10.51 11.30 -13.44
CA ALA A 285 -10.22 11.08 -14.85
C ALA A 285 -10.20 9.61 -15.25
N GLY A 286 -10.14 8.68 -14.30
CA GLY A 286 -10.25 7.25 -14.54
C GLY A 286 -10.63 6.52 -13.26
N TRP A 287 -11.24 5.36 -13.43
CA TRP A 287 -11.70 4.49 -12.37
C TRP A 287 -11.61 3.05 -12.90
N ILE A 288 -10.91 2.18 -12.18
CA ILE A 288 -10.95 0.74 -12.41
C ILE A 288 -11.82 0.17 -11.30
N ASP A 289 -12.96 -0.42 -11.69
CA ASP A 289 -13.91 -1.05 -10.78
C ASP A 289 -13.39 -2.39 -10.25
N GLY A 290 -13.93 -2.82 -9.12
CA GLY A 290 -13.57 -4.07 -8.44
C GLY A 290 -13.74 -3.91 -6.93
N GLU A 291 -13.51 -4.98 -6.16
CA GLU A 291 -13.49 -4.90 -4.70
C GLU A 291 -12.43 -3.90 -4.19
N TRP A 292 -11.34 -3.79 -4.93
CA TRP A 292 -10.19 -2.92 -4.68
C TRP A 292 -9.99 -1.93 -5.84
N PRO A 293 -10.77 -0.84 -5.91
CA PRO A 293 -10.72 0.07 -7.05
C PRO A 293 -9.43 0.89 -7.10
N THR A 294 -9.08 1.30 -8.33
CA THR A 294 -8.00 2.27 -8.58
C THR A 294 -8.59 3.56 -9.13
N LEU A 295 -8.27 4.68 -8.48
CA LEU A 295 -8.75 6.01 -8.85
C LEU A 295 -7.64 6.82 -9.52
N ARG A 296 -7.91 7.37 -10.71
CA ARG A 296 -7.00 8.29 -11.39
C ARG A 296 -7.59 9.69 -11.40
N PHE A 297 -6.83 10.65 -10.90
CA PHE A 297 -7.15 12.07 -10.92
C PHE A 297 -6.18 12.86 -11.79
N VAL A 298 -6.64 14.03 -12.25
CA VAL A 298 -5.82 15.04 -12.91
C VAL A 298 -6.05 16.40 -12.26
N LYS A 299 -4.98 17.13 -11.95
CA LYS A 299 -5.07 18.52 -11.48
C LYS A 299 -5.39 19.43 -12.66
N ARG A 300 -6.46 20.21 -12.57
CA ARG A 300 -6.85 21.12 -13.65
C ARG A 300 -5.76 22.19 -13.84
N ALA A 301 -5.32 22.41 -15.07
CA ALA A 301 -4.49 23.55 -15.41
C ALA A 301 -5.29 24.84 -15.22
N ARG A 302 -4.79 25.77 -14.40
CA ARG A 302 -5.42 27.08 -14.22
C ARG A 302 -4.93 27.97 -15.35
N HIS A 303 -5.75 28.13 -16.38
CA HIS A 303 -5.48 29.11 -17.43
C HIS A 303 -5.88 30.49 -16.91
N GLY A 304 -4.90 31.27 -16.45
CA GLY A 304 -5.09 32.65 -16.00
C GLY A 304 -3.81 33.23 -15.37
N THR A 305 -3.66 34.55 -15.38
CA THR A 305 -2.58 35.25 -14.67
C THR A 305 -2.62 34.82 -13.20
N PRO A 306 -1.48 34.46 -12.57
CA PRO A 306 -1.45 34.15 -11.15
C PRO A 306 -2.06 35.35 -10.41
N ARG A 307 -3.22 35.17 -9.79
CA ARG A 307 -3.75 36.20 -8.92
C ARG A 307 -2.73 36.30 -7.80
N VAL A 308 -2.05 37.45 -7.69
CA VAL A 308 -1.11 37.71 -6.60
C VAL A 308 -1.85 37.46 -5.30
N THR A 309 -1.64 36.28 -4.70
CA THR A 309 -2.05 36.01 -3.34
C THR A 309 -1.07 36.80 -2.50
N ARG A 310 -1.46 38.01 -2.09
CA ARG A 310 -0.81 38.66 -0.96
C ARG A 310 -0.87 37.67 0.19
N SER A 311 0.30 37.23 0.64
CA SER A 311 0.44 36.49 1.89
C SER A 311 -0.25 37.33 2.97
N GLY A 312 -1.39 36.87 3.47
CA GLY A 312 -1.90 37.37 4.75
C GLY A 312 -0.90 37.03 5.86
N PRO A 313 -0.92 37.74 7.00
CA PRO A 313 0.02 37.54 8.12
C PRO A 313 0.08 36.10 8.69
N ASP A 314 -0.81 35.21 8.25
CA ASP A 314 -1.17 33.92 8.84
C ASP A 314 -0.62 32.71 8.03
N GLY A 315 0.14 32.94 6.96
CA GLY A 315 0.54 31.92 5.99
C GLY A 315 1.72 31.00 6.38
N SER A 316 1.66 30.32 7.52
CA SER A 316 2.70 29.36 7.94
C SER A 316 2.57 27.95 7.35
N GLY A 317 1.51 27.66 6.59
CA GLY A 317 1.30 26.30 6.04
C GLY A 317 1.01 25.24 7.10
N ILE A 318 0.64 25.65 8.31
CA ILE A 318 0.22 24.77 9.41
C ILE A 318 -1.31 24.71 9.41
N ALA A 319 -1.89 23.51 9.51
CA ALA A 319 -3.33 23.35 9.72
C ALA A 319 -3.75 24.02 11.06
N PRO A 320 -4.92 24.68 11.14
CA PRO A 320 -5.38 25.25 12.40
C PRO A 320 -5.53 24.13 13.44
N GLY A 321 -4.75 24.17 14.53
CA GLY A 321 -4.91 23.28 15.69
C GLY A 321 -3.72 22.38 16.07
N PHE A 322 -2.55 22.50 15.45
CA PHE A 322 -1.35 21.76 15.88
C PHE A 322 -0.26 22.70 16.41
N GLY A 323 -0.11 22.74 17.73
CA GLY A 323 0.95 23.47 18.44
C GLY A 323 0.61 23.68 19.94
N SER A 324 1.48 23.15 20.81
CA SER A 324 1.48 23.14 22.29
C SER A 324 0.42 22.27 22.98
N TRP A 325 0.82 21.09 23.48
CA TRP A 325 1.38 20.92 24.83
C TRP A 325 2.54 19.91 24.78
#